data_AF-A0A523H2E8-F1
#
_entry.id   AF-A0A523H2E8-F1
#
_cell.length_a   1.000
_cell.length_b   1.000
_cell.length_c   1.000
_cell.angle_alpha   90.00
_cell.angle_beta   90.00
_cell.angle_gamma   90.00
#
_symmetry.space_group_name_H-M   'P 1'
#
loop_
_entity.id
_entity.type
_entity.pdbx_description
1 polymer ?
#
loop_
_entity_poly.entity_id
_entity_poly.type
_entity_poly.pdbx_seq_one_letter_code
_entity_poly.pdbx_strand_id
1 'polypeptide(L)' 'MFGIIDPPRDEALAAVSRCQPAGTLVKMITGDHVVTARAIGVQLGIGNGQAALTGSNLEKMDETQLQRMVTIAWQQQKFT' A
#
# COMPACT_ATOMS: atom_id res chain seq x y z
N MET A 1 -18.10 8.08 20.77
CA MET A 1 -18.07 8.16 19.29
C MET A 1 -17.85 6.75 18.77
N PHE A 2 -18.71 6.25 17.88
CA PHE A 2 -18.57 4.93 17.26
C PHE A 2 -18.29 5.13 15.77
N GLY A 3 -17.28 4.44 15.24
CA GLY A 3 -16.94 4.43 13.82
C GLY A 3 -16.98 3.01 13.30
N ILE A 4 -17.48 2.84 12.07
CA ILE A 4 -17.47 1.55 11.38
C ILE A 4 -16.25 1.56 10.46
N ILE A 5 -15.38 0.56 10.63
CA ILE A 5 -14.23 0.30 9.78
C ILE A 5 -14.42 -1.08 9.15
N ASP A 6 -13.99 -1.25 7.91
CA ASP A 6 -13.85 -2.57 7.30
C ASP A 6 -12.43 -3.09 7.62
N PRO A 7 -12.27 -4.00 8.60
CA PRO A 7 -10.97 -4.51 8.95
C PRO A 7 -10.44 -5.42 7.82
N PRO A 8 -9.11 -5.51 7.66
CA PRO A 8 -8.54 -6.47 6.74
C PRO A 8 -8.94 -7.90 7.13
N ARG A 9 -9.24 -8.71 6.12
CA ARG A 9 -9.54 -10.13 6.31
C ARG A 9 -8.26 -10.92 6.61
N ASP A 10 -8.35 -11.96 7.44
CA ASP A 10 -7.21 -12.78 7.84
C ASP A 10 -6.51 -13.43 6.64
N GLU A 11 -7.26 -13.85 5.63
CA GLU A 11 -6.70 -14.43 4.41
C GLU A 11 -5.85 -13.42 3.61
N ALA A 12 -6.19 -12.13 3.66
CA ALA A 12 -5.44 -11.08 3.00
C ALA A 12 -4.10 -10.86 3.71
N LEU A 13 -4.10 -10.80 5.05
CA LEU A 13 -2.88 -10.76 5.86
C LEU A 13 -1.94 -11.93 5.52
N ALA A 14 -2.50 -13.15 5.51
CA ALA A 14 -1.73 -14.36 5.22
C ALA A 14 -1.18 -14.36 3.78
N ALA A 15 -1.93 -13.85 2.81
CA ALA A 15 -1.47 -13.74 1.43
C ALA A 15 -0.29 -12.76 1.29
N VAL A 16 -0.41 -11.55 1.85
CA VAL A 16 0.67 -10.56 1.81
C VAL A 16 1.94 -11.11 2.47
N SER A 17 1.80 -11.74 3.64
CA SER A 17 2.93 -12.34 4.36
C SER A 17 3.63 -13.45 3.58
N ARG A 18 2.94 -14.18 2.70
CA ARG A 18 3.55 -15.20 1.83
C ARG A 18 4.23 -14.60 0.60
N CYS A 19 3.66 -13.54 0.03
CA CYS A 19 4.19 -12.91 -1.19
C CYS A 19 5.51 -12.16 -0.96
N GLN A 20 5.66 -11.51 0.20
CA GLN A 20 6.83 -10.69 0.52
C GLN A 20 8.17 -11.45 0.52
N PRO A 21 8.33 -12.58 1.24
CA PRO A 21 9.59 -13.34 1.21
C PRO A 21 9.88 -13.97 -0.15
N ALA A 22 8.85 -14.17 -1.00
CA ALA A 22 9.00 -14.65 -2.37
C ALA A 22 9.50 -13.55 -3.35
N GLY A 23 9.81 -12.35 -2.86
CA GLY A 23 10.26 -11.23 -3.69
C GLY A 23 9.15 -10.59 -4.53
N THR A 24 7.88 -10.89 -4.25
CA THR A 24 6.74 -10.32 -4.96
C THR A 24 6.35 -8.98 -4.33
N LEU A 25 6.27 -7.92 -5.14
CA LEU A 25 5.82 -6.61 -4.69
C LEU A 25 4.29 -6.59 -4.55
N VAL A 26 3.81 -6.36 -3.33
CA VAL A 26 2.39 -6.16 -3.06
C VAL A 26 2.10 -4.67 -2.97
N LYS A 27 1.06 -4.22 -3.67
CA LYS A 27 0.57 -2.82 -3.68
C LYS A 27 -0.95 -2.84 -3.48
N MET A 28 -1.48 -1.87 -2.75
CA MET A 28 -2.92 -1.71 -2.54
C MET A 28 -3.47 -0.68 -3.53
N ILE A 29 -4.61 -0.99 -4.15
CA ILE A 29 -5.41 -0.06 -4.96
C ILE A 29 -6.80 -0.04 -4.34
N THR A 30 -7.28 1.13 -3.93
CA THR A 30 -8.60 1.31 -3.31
C THR A 30 -9.20 2.65 -3.73
N GLY A 31 -10.52 2.74 -3.74
CA GLY A 31 -11.29 3.97 -3.92
C GLY A 31 -11.46 4.78 -2.63
N ASP A 32 -10.96 4.29 -1.50
CA ASP A 32 -11.07 4.96 -0.21
C ASP A 32 -10.19 6.21 -0.11
N HIS A 33 -10.47 7.01 0.92
CA HIS A 33 -9.61 8.11 1.30
C HIS A 33 -8.20 7.65 1.70
N VAL A 34 -7.21 8.46 1.33
CA VAL A 34 -5.78 8.17 1.52
C VAL A 34 -5.40 7.84 2.96
N VAL A 35 -6.07 8.45 3.94
CA VAL A 35 -5.82 8.20 5.37
C VAL A 35 -6.24 6.78 5.75
N THR A 36 -7.44 6.36 5.33
CA THR A 36 -7.93 5.00 5.54
C THR A 36 -7.05 3.99 4.81
N ALA A 37 -6.71 4.25 3.54
CA ALA A 37 -5.86 3.38 2.75
C ALA A 37 -4.48 3.17 3.39
N ARG A 38 -3.87 4.23 3.96
CA ARG A 38 -2.60 4.13 4.69
C ARG A 38 -2.74 3.28 5.94
N ALA A 39 -3.78 3.50 6.74
CA ALA A 39 -4.01 2.74 7.96
C ALA A 39 -4.23 1.25 7.67
N ILE A 40 -5.07 0.92 6.69
CA ILE A 40 -5.33 -0.46 6.25
C ILE A 40 -4.08 -1.07 5.59
N GLY A 41 -3.32 -0.30 4.83
CA GLY A 41 -2.05 -0.72 4.24
C GLY A 41 -1.05 -1.20 5.30
N VAL A 42 -0.85 -0.42 6.36
CA VAL A 42 0.02 -0.81 7.49
C VAL A 42 -0.47 -2.10 8.14
N GLN A 43 -1.78 -2.23 8.39
CA GLN A 43 -2.33 -3.44 8.98
C GLN A 43 -2.06 -4.67 8.11
N LEU A 44 -2.21 -4.55 6.79
CA LEU A 44 -1.92 -5.61 5.82
C LEU A 44 -0.42 -5.88 5.60
N GLY A 45 0.48 -5.12 6.24
CA GLY A 45 1.92 -5.19 6.00
C GLY A 45 2.37 -4.58 4.67
N ILE A 46 1.53 -3.75 4.04
CA ILE A 46 1.80 -3.07 2.77
C ILE A 46 2.30 -1.64 3.06
N GLY A 47 3.60 -1.43 2.91
CA GLY A 47 4.24 -0.13 3.10
C GLY A 47 4.41 0.25 4.58
N ASN A 48 4.72 1.53 4.83
CA ASN A 48 5.04 2.08 6.15
C ASN A 48 4.03 3.13 6.65
N GLY A 49 2.87 3.23 6.00
CA GLY A 49 1.82 4.20 6.33
C GLY A 49 2.09 5.64 5.87
N GLN A 50 3.25 5.92 5.27
CA GLN A 50 3.59 7.26 4.76
C GLN A 50 3.34 7.38 3.25
N ALA A 51 3.82 6.39 2.49
CA ALA A 51 3.71 6.40 1.05
C ALA A 51 2.29 5.98 0.59
N ALA A 52 1.59 6.89 -0.08
CA ALA A 52 0.35 6.61 -0.80
C ALA A 52 0.18 7.63 -1.92
N LEU A 53 -0.34 7.20 -3.07
CA LEU A 53 -0.69 8.05 -4.20
C LEU A 53 -2.20 8.12 -4.31
N THR A 54 -2.73 9.33 -4.51
CA THR A 54 -4.15 9.53 -4.83
C THR A 54 -4.39 9.38 -6.33
N GLY A 55 -5.65 9.18 -6.75
CA GLY A 55 -6.01 9.19 -8.16
C GLY A 55 -5.55 10.44 -8.90
N SER A 56 -5.72 11.62 -8.29
CA SER A 56 -5.24 12.89 -8.84
C SER A 56 -3.72 13.01 -8.92
N ASN A 57 -2.96 12.22 -8.14
CA ASN A 57 -1.51 12.12 -8.35
C ASN A 57 -1.20 11.25 -9.56
N LEU A 58 -1.91 10.13 -9.72
CA LEU A 58 -1.72 9.20 -10.85
C LEU A 58 -2.07 9.86 -12.19
N GLU A 59 -3.14 10.64 -12.26
CA GLU A 59 -3.55 11.37 -13.48
C GLU A 59 -2.50 12.38 -13.97
N LYS A 60 -1.66 12.87 -13.06
CA LYS A 60 -0.58 13.82 -13.37
C LYS A 60 0.74 13.15 -13.74
N MET A 61 0.82 11.82 -13.63
CA MET A 61 2.01 11.06 -13.94
C MET A 61 2.04 10.67 -15.41
N ASP A 62 3.20 10.83 -16.04
CA ASP A 62 3.49 10.15 -17.29
C ASP A 62 3.78 8.65 -17.08
N GLU A 63 3.84 7.90 -18.17
CA GLU A 63 4.08 6.46 -18.13
C GLU A 63 5.43 6.09 -17.49
N THR A 64 6.46 6.91 -17.68
CA THR A 64 7.78 6.65 -17.10
C THR A 64 7.76 6.86 -15.59
N GLN A 65 7.06 7.89 -15.11
CA GLN A 65 6.83 8.15 -13.70
C GLN A 65 6.01 7.01 -13.08
N LEU A 66 4.94 6.58 -13.74
CA LEU A 66 4.11 5.47 -13.25
C LEU A 66 4.90 4.16 -13.17
N GLN A 67 5.63 3.80 -14.23
CA GLN A 67 6.48 2.60 -14.27
C GLN A 67 7.51 2.61 -13.14
N ARG A 68 8.16 3.77 -12.91
CA ARG A 68 9.07 3.91 -11.76
C ARG A 68 8.34 3.63 -10.46
N MET A 69 7.22 4.31 -10.19
CA MET A 69 6.48 4.19 -8.92
C MET A 69 5.97 2.77 -8.62
N VAL A 70 5.62 2.00 -9.65
CA VAL A 70 5.20 0.60 -9.49
C VAL A 70 6.39 -0.32 -9.24
N THR A 71 7.50 -0.11 -9.97
CA THR A 71 8.66 -1.01 -9.98
C THR A 71 9.59 -0.82 -8.78
N ILE A 72 9.57 0.34 -8.09
CA ILE A 72 10.28 0.46 -6.83
C ILE A 72 9.74 -0.54 -5.82
N ALA A 73 10.57 -1.54 -5.50
CA ALA A 73 10.53 -2.18 -4.21
C ALA A 73 10.67 -1.05 -3.19
N TRP A 74 9.71 -0.93 -2.27
CA TRP A 74 9.85 -0.01 -1.15
C TRP A 74 11.01 -0.54 -0.29
N GLN A 75 12.25 -0.26 -0.71
CA GLN A 75 13.44 -0.57 0.03
C GLN A 75 13.40 0.30 1.26
N GLN A 76 13.10 -0.37 2.37
CA GLN A 76 13.40 -0.02 3.75
C GLN A 76 14.13 1.33 3.89
N GLN A 77 13.41 2.33 4.40
CA GLN A 77 14.01 3.14 5.45
C GLN A 77 14.18 2.21 6.67
N LYS A 78 15.24 1.38 6.62
CA LYS A 78 15.92 0.95 7.84
C LYS A 78 16.61 2.19 8.38
N PHE A 79 15.95 2.96 9.22
CA PHE A 79 16.66 3.82 10.15
C PHE A 79 15.91 3.87 11.48
N THR A 80 16.47 3.10 12.41
CA THR A 80 16.22 2.97 13.87
C THR A 80 15.07 2.06 14.27
#